data_AF-A0AA90NRX2-F1
#
_entry.id   AF-A0AA90NRX2-F1
#
_cell.length_a   1.000
_cell.length_b   1.000
_cell.length_c   1.000
_cell.angle_alpha   90.00
_cell.angle_beta   90.00
_cell.angle_gamma   90.00
#
_symmetry.space_group_name_H-M   'P 1'
#
loop_
_entity.id
_entity.type
_entity.pdbx_description
1 polymer ?
#
loop_
_entity_poly.entity_id
_entity_poly.type
_entity_poly.pdbx_seq_one_letter_code
_entity_poly.pdbx_strand_id
1 'polypeptide(L)' 'MRAQPIGLTTMLRIYLMQQWFQLSDPMMEDALYEIESMRKFAKLELCEDRLPDETTIMKFRHLLERNQLTDKVICCGQ' A
#
# COMPACT_ATOMS: atom_id res chain seq x y z
N MET A 1 -12.26 -11.56 -16.08
CA MET A 1 -11.39 -11.92 -14.94
C MET A 1 -11.70 -10.94 -13.81
N ARG A 2 -12.47 -11.34 -12.79
CA ARG A 2 -12.76 -10.46 -11.64
C ARG A 2 -11.50 -10.40 -10.80
N ALA A 3 -10.81 -9.27 -10.77
CA ALA A 3 -9.72 -9.06 -9.84
C ALA A 3 -10.32 -9.15 -8.42
N GLN A 4 -9.83 -10.09 -7.63
CA GLN A 4 -10.18 -10.19 -6.23
C GLN A 4 -9.68 -8.93 -5.49
N PRO A 5 -10.53 -8.30 -4.67
CA PRO A 5 -10.17 -7.07 -4.01
C PRO A 5 -9.02 -7.32 -3.03
N ILE A 6 -7.94 -6.54 -3.16
CA ILE A 6 -6.82 -6.58 -2.21
C ILE A 6 -7.37 -6.20 -0.83
N GLY A 7 -7.01 -6.98 0.19
CA GLY A 7 -7.48 -6.76 1.55
C GLY A 7 -7.12 -5.36 2.07
N LEU A 8 -8.06 -4.71 2.77
CA LEU A 8 -7.84 -3.36 3.34
C LEU A 8 -6.62 -3.31 4.26
N THR A 9 -6.37 -4.37 5.03
CA THR A 9 -5.19 -4.48 5.91
C THR A 9 -3.88 -4.47 5.11
N THR A 10 -3.85 -5.09 3.94
CA THR A 10 -2.69 -5.10 3.04
C THR A 10 -2.43 -3.71 2.48
N MET A 11 -3.48 -3.05 1.98
CA MET A 11 -3.36 -1.67 1.48
C MET A 11 -2.91 -0.69 2.57
N LEU A 12 -3.36 -0.86 3.81
CA LEU A 12 -2.92 -0.03 4.94
C LEU A 12 -1.42 -0.24 5.25
N ARG A 13 -0.91 -1.48 5.17
CA ARG A 13 0.53 -1.75 5.36
C ARG A 13 1.38 -1.14 4.27
N ILE A 14 0.91 -1.21 3.02
CA ILE A 14 1.58 -0.59 1.88
C ILE A 14 1.64 0.92 2.09
N TYR A 15 0.53 1.53 2.50
CA TYR A 15 0.48 2.95 2.82
C TYR A 15 1.47 3.33 3.95
N LEU A 16 1.55 2.54 5.03
CA LEU A 16 2.53 2.78 6.09
C LEU A 16 3.97 2.70 5.59
N MET A 17 4.29 1.72 4.73
CA MET A 17 5.62 1.63 4.10
C MET A 17 5.91 2.85 3.22
N GLN A 18 4.94 3.35 2.45
CA GLN A 18 5.10 4.59 1.69
C GLN A 18 5.50 5.76 2.59
N GLN A 19 4.87 5.89 3.76
CA GLN A 19 5.17 6.99 4.69
C GLN A 19 6.52 6.79 5.39
N TRP A 20 6.84 5.58 5.87
CA TRP A 20 8.09 5.30 6.57
C TRP A 20 9.32 5.46 5.68
N PHE A 21 9.22 5.05 4.42
CA PHE A 21 10.33 5.10 3.46
C PHE A 21 10.25 6.30 2.51
N GLN A 22 9.27 7.19 2.68
CA GLN A 22 9.02 8.35 1.81
C GLN A 22 8.91 7.98 0.32
N LEU A 23 8.25 6.86 0.03
CA LEU A 23 8.07 6.35 -1.34
C LEU A 23 6.84 6.99 -1.98
N SER A 24 6.98 7.39 -3.24
CA SER A 24 5.85 7.77 -4.09
C SER A 24 5.01 6.54 -4.47
N ASP A 25 3.82 6.78 -5.03
CA ASP A 25 2.93 5.70 -5.52
C ASP A 25 3.62 4.76 -6.53
N PRO A 26 4.35 5.23 -7.57
CA PRO A 26 5.06 4.34 -8.49
C PRO A 26 6.27 3.66 -7.83
N MET A 27 7.02 4.37 -6.97
CA MET A 27 8.16 3.77 -6.28
C MET A 27 7.75 2.65 -5.31
N MET A 28 6.54 2.75 -4.73
CA MET A 28 6.01 1.71 -3.86
C MET A 28 5.58 0.47 -4.67
N GLU A 29 4.99 0.67 -5.85
CA GLU A 29 4.72 -0.44 -6.78
C GLU A 29 6.03 -1.17 -7.11
N ASP A 30 7.04 -0.44 -7.60
CA ASP A 30 8.34 -1.01 -7.94
C ASP A 30 8.96 -1.75 -6.74
N ALA A 31 8.89 -1.18 -5.55
CA ALA A 31 9.41 -1.81 -4.34
C ALA A 31 8.68 -3.11 -3.97
N LEU A 32 7.37 -3.24 -4.23
CA LEU A 32 6.64 -4.49 -4.03
C LEU A 32 7.03 -5.56 -5.07
N TYR A 33 7.41 -5.14 -6.28
CA TYR A 33 7.91 -6.03 -7.33
C TYR A 33 9.35 -6.48 -7.08
N GLU A 34 10.23 -5.57 -6.64
CA GLU A 34 11.67 -5.83 -6.53
C GLU A 34 12.07 -6.37 -5.15
N ILE A 35 11.42 -5.91 -4.07
CA ILE A 35 11.87 -6.16 -2.70
C ILE A 35 10.96 -7.19 -2.02
N GLU A 36 11.46 -8.41 -1.90
CA GLU A 36 10.73 -9.53 -1.30
C GLU A 36 10.31 -9.27 0.16
N SER A 37 11.15 -8.57 0.95
CA SER A 37 10.84 -8.25 2.34
C SER A 37 9.65 -7.29 2.48
N MET A 38 9.52 -6.29 1.61
CA MET A 38 8.36 -5.38 1.58
C MET A 38 7.09 -6.13 1.20
N ARG A 39 7.19 -7.05 0.23
CA ARG A 39 6.08 -7.91 -0.17
C ARG A 39 5.60 -8.83 0.97
N LYS A 40 6.55 -9.48 1.66
CA LYS A 40 6.25 -10.31 2.83
C LYS A 40 5.62 -9.51 3.96
N PHE A 41 6.09 -8.29 4.20
CA PHE A 41 5.49 -7.40 5.20
C PHE A 41 4.02 -7.06 4.86
N ALA A 42 3.76 -6.75 3.59
CA ALA A 42 2.40 -6.55 3.07
C ALA A 42 1.53 -7.83 3.10
N LYS A 43 2.11 -9.00 3.37
CA LYS A 43 1.47 -10.32 3.22
C LYS A 43 0.90 -10.52 1.82
N LEU A 44 1.72 -10.22 0.82
CA LEU A 44 1.43 -10.52 -0.58
C LEU A 44 2.27 -11.72 -1.01
N GLU A 45 1.67 -12.70 -1.67
CA GLU A 45 2.39 -13.83 -2.27
C GLU A 45 2.30 -13.76 -3.80
N LEU A 46 3.44 -13.70 -4.50
CA LEU A 46 3.48 -13.58 -5.97
C LEU A 46 2.75 -14.70 -6.72
N CYS A 47 2.58 -15.86 -6.08
CA CYS A 47 1.97 -17.03 -6.71
C CYS A 47 0.42 -16.96 -6.71
N GLU A 48 -0.18 -16.17 -5.82
CA GLU A 48 -1.63 -16.22 -5.56
C GLU A 48 -2.29 -14.83 -5.60
N ASP A 49 -1.53 -13.76 -5.29
CA ASP A 49 -2.02 -12.39 -5.23
C ASP A 49 -1.58 -11.53 -6.42
N ARG A 50 -2.50 -10.69 -6.90
CA ARG A 50 -2.18 -9.59 -7.80
C ARG A 50 -1.53 -8.47 -6.99
N LEU A 51 -0.30 -8.09 -7.34
CA LEU A 51 0.34 -6.91 -6.75
C LEU A 51 -0.42 -5.63 -7.13
N PRO A 52 -0.61 -4.69 -6.18
CA PRO A 52 -1.23 -3.42 -6.47
C PRO A 52 -0.32 -2.58 -7.37
N ASP A 53 -0.90 -2.08 -8.45
CA ASP A 53 -0.28 -1.07 -9.31
C ASP A 53 -0.35 0.33 -8.69
N GLU A 54 0.45 1.27 -9.20
CA GLU A 54 0.49 2.68 -8.80
C GLU A 54 -0.93 3.25 -8.66
N THR A 55 -1.80 2.96 -9.63
CA THR A 55 -3.17 3.51 -9.65
C THR A 55 -4.02 2.96 -8.51
N THR A 56 -3.78 1.72 -8.08
CA THR A 56 -4.47 1.06 -6.96
C THR A 56 -4.01 1.67 -5.64
N ILE A 57 -2.71 1.91 -5.50
CA ILE A 57 -2.12 2.58 -4.34
C ILE A 57 -2.64 4.02 -4.24
N MET A 58 -2.60 4.77 -5.35
CA MET A 58 -3.11 6.14 -5.44
C MET A 58 -4.59 6.24 -5.07
N LYS A 59 -5.45 5.32 -5.57
CA LYS A 59 -6.88 5.29 -5.21
C LYS A 59 -7.09 5.08 -3.72
N PHE A 60 -6.29 4.23 -3.09
CA PHE A 60 -6.37 3.98 -1.66
C PHE A 60 -5.91 5.20 -0.85
N ARG A 61 -4.82 5.86 -1.27
CA ARG A 61 -4.36 7.12 -0.67
C ARG A 61 -5.45 8.19 -0.71
N HIS A 62 -6.07 8.41 -1.86
CA HIS A 62 -7.19 9.35 -1.97
C HIS A 62 -8.41 8.96 -1.13
N LEU A 63 -8.64 7.67 -0.92
CA LEU A 63 -9.68 7.18 -0.01
C LEU A 63 -9.36 7.55 1.44
N LEU A 64 -8.11 7.40 1.88
CA LEU A 64 -7.68 7.82 3.22
C LEU A 64 -7.73 9.34 3.40
N GLU A 65 -7.28 10.10 2.41
CA GLU A 65 -7.33 11.57 2.40
C GLU A 65 -8.78 12.08 2.51
N ARG A 66 -9.71 11.51 1.72
CA ARG A 66 -11.14 11.86 1.78
C ARG A 66 -11.75 11.63 3.16
N ASN A 67 -11.30 10.60 3.87
CA ASN A 67 -11.80 10.26 5.20
C ASN A 67 -11.01 10.96 6.32
N GLN A 68 -10.04 11.83 5.99
CA GLN A 68 -9.18 12.51 6.96
C GLN A 68 -8.46 11.51 7.91
N LEU A 69 -8.18 10.31 7.40
CA LEU A 69 -7.52 9.25 8.16
C LEU A 69 -6.00 9.32 8.05
N THR A 70 -5.48 9.92 6.97
CA THR A 70 -4.05 10.17 6.75
C THR A 70 -3.40 10.84 7.96
N ASP A 71 -4.00 11.93 8.45
CA ASP A 71 -3.48 12.71 9.58
C ASP A 71 -3.52 11.90 10.89
N LYS A 72 -4.61 11.16 11.12
CA LYS A 72 -4.79 10.36 12.36
C LYS A 72 -3.89 9.13 12.42
N VAL A 73 -3.57 8.53 11.27
CA VAL A 73 -2.76 7.30 11.19
C VAL A 73 -1.28 7.62 11.33
N ILE A 74 -0.84 8.79 10.86
CA ILE A 74 0.58 9.20 10.89
C ILE A 74 0.91 10.03 12.14
N CYS A 75 -0.01 10.88 12.63
CA CYS A 75 0.24 11.78 13.77
C CYS A 75 0.08 11.13 15.15
N CYS A 76 0.04 9.80 15.31
CA CYS A 76 0.06 9.17 16.64
C CYS A 76 1.45 9.24 17.33
N GLY A 77 2.22 10.30 17.06
CA GLY A 77 3.59 10.48 17.54
C GLY A 77 4.14 11.92 17.47
N GLN A 78 3.29 12.95 17.32
CA GLN A 78 3.67 14.35 17.53
C GLN A 78 2.90 14.97 18.69
#